data_AF-A0A3A5V6T7-F1
#
_entry.id   AF-A0A3A5V6T7-F1
#
_cell.length_a   1.000
_cell.length_b   1.000
_cell.length_c   1.000
_cell.angle_alpha   90.00
_cell.angle_beta   90.00
_cell.angle_gamma   90.00
#
_symmetry.space_group_name_H-M   'P 1'
#
loop_
_entity.id
_entity.type
_entity.pdbx_description
1 polymer ?
#
loop_
_entity_poly.entity_id
_entity_poly.type
_entity_poly.pdbx_seq_one_letter_code
_entity_poly.pdbx_strand_id
1 'polypeptide(L)'
;MEPLAAFLMVADFTLAVVFVALFHWLYRTDKIPLSYLYAFWIGTLIGSTWEFTFLFLGPEFLHGAVEWPWGLDGWPRKVSHSIWDGAIFMFGVYLCHRWLDGDLFQGFDRKELGIMSGWGIFQELLVEYLFNGRVWIYEPLSWNPVIIPTVPGSAPLSPGYTLIPQAVWVIAPVVFYTCFLWLVKRFPDSEK
;
A
#
# COMPACT_ATOMS: atom_id res chain seq x y z
N MET A 1 11.49 6.19 -23.55
CA MET A 1 11.38 5.54 -22.24
C MET A 1 12.10 4.20 -22.31
N GLU A 2 12.96 3.92 -21.33
CA GLU A 2 13.65 2.62 -21.22
C GLU A 2 12.66 1.46 -21.10
N PRO A 3 12.94 0.27 -21.68
CA PRO A 3 12.00 -0.86 -21.66
C PRO A 3 11.54 -1.27 -20.26
N LEU A 4 12.44 -1.20 -19.27
CA LEU A 4 12.12 -1.51 -17.88
C LEU A 4 11.13 -0.50 -17.29
N ALA A 5 11.31 0.80 -17.54
CA ALA A 5 10.39 1.82 -17.04
C ALA A 5 8.99 1.70 -17.68
N ALA A 6 8.93 1.37 -18.98
CA ALA A 6 7.67 1.11 -19.65
C ALA A 6 6.95 -0.12 -19.09
N PHE A 7 7.70 -1.20 -18.82
CA PHE A 7 7.17 -2.40 -18.18
C PHE A 7 6.62 -2.09 -16.78
N LEU A 8 7.38 -1.39 -15.94
CA LEU A 8 6.95 -1.01 -14.58
C LEU A 8 5.68 -0.15 -14.61
N MET A 9 5.61 0.83 -15.50
CA MET A 9 4.41 1.65 -15.68
C MET A 9 3.18 0.82 -16.09
N VAL A 10 3.32 -0.03 -17.10
CA VAL A 10 2.20 -0.86 -17.58
C VAL A 10 1.77 -1.86 -16.51
N ALA A 11 2.73 -2.48 -15.81
CA ALA A 11 2.47 -3.40 -14.72
C ALA A 11 1.73 -2.72 -13.56
N ASP A 12 2.15 -1.51 -13.18
CA ASP A 12 1.52 -0.72 -12.12
C ASP A 12 0.02 -0.53 -12.36
N PHE A 13 -0.35 0.07 -13.50
CA PHE A 13 -1.75 0.33 -13.83
C PHE A 13 -2.55 -0.95 -14.08
N THR A 14 -1.94 -1.94 -14.74
CA THR A 14 -2.60 -3.21 -15.04
C THR A 14 -2.95 -3.94 -13.75
N LEU A 15 -2.03 -4.00 -12.79
CA LEU A 15 -2.25 -4.66 -11.51
C LEU A 15 -3.27 -3.92 -10.65
N ALA A 16 -3.28 -2.58 -10.66
CA ALA A 16 -4.34 -1.81 -10.01
C ALA A 16 -5.74 -2.18 -10.54
N VAL A 17 -5.91 -2.26 -11.87
CA VAL A 17 -7.18 -2.70 -12.48
C VAL A 17 -7.52 -4.13 -12.10
N VAL A 18 -6.53 -5.03 -12.11
CA VAL A 18 -6.71 -6.43 -11.71
C VAL A 18 -7.16 -6.53 -10.25
N PHE A 19 -6.61 -5.75 -9.32
CA PHE A 19 -7.04 -5.76 -7.93
C PHE A 19 -8.49 -5.30 -7.77
N VAL A 20 -8.88 -4.19 -8.40
CA VAL A 20 -10.27 -3.73 -8.37
C VAL A 20 -11.20 -4.81 -8.91
N ALA A 21 -10.88 -5.40 -10.07
CA ALA A 21 -11.66 -6.48 -10.66
C ALA A 21 -11.73 -7.72 -9.75
N LEU A 22 -10.59 -8.11 -9.15
CA LEU A 22 -10.48 -9.25 -8.25
C LEU A 22 -11.37 -9.09 -7.02
N PHE A 23 -11.30 -7.98 -6.29
CA PHE A 23 -12.11 -7.79 -5.08
C PHE A 23 -13.61 -7.73 -5.38
N HIS A 24 -14.01 -7.12 -6.51
CA HIS A 24 -15.41 -7.15 -6.93
C HIS A 24 -15.85 -8.55 -7.36
N TRP A 25 -14.99 -9.31 -8.04
CA TRP A 25 -15.28 -10.69 -8.41
C TRP A 25 -15.40 -11.60 -7.18
N LEU A 26 -14.48 -11.50 -6.23
CA LEU A 26 -14.52 -12.24 -4.96
C LEU A 26 -15.81 -11.94 -4.19
N TYR A 27 -16.22 -10.68 -4.13
CA TYR A 27 -17.48 -10.29 -3.51
C TYR A 27 -18.69 -10.85 -4.27
N ARG A 28 -18.74 -10.73 -5.60
CA ARG A 28 -19.85 -11.24 -6.42
C ARG A 28 -19.97 -12.76 -6.46
N THR A 29 -18.92 -13.47 -6.07
CA THR A 29 -18.88 -14.94 -6.00
C THR A 29 -18.94 -15.45 -4.56
N ASP A 30 -19.32 -14.58 -3.62
CA ASP A 30 -19.49 -14.87 -2.19
C ASP A 30 -18.24 -15.49 -1.54
N LYS A 31 -17.06 -15.18 -2.10
CA LYS A 31 -15.76 -15.62 -1.54
C LYS A 31 -15.27 -14.70 -0.42
N ILE A 32 -15.72 -13.45 -0.43
CA ILE A 32 -15.51 -12.49 0.64
C ILE A 32 -16.82 -11.74 0.91
N PRO A 33 -17.07 -11.33 2.16
CA PRO A 33 -18.25 -10.54 2.46
C PRO A 33 -18.10 -9.07 2.09
N LEU A 34 -19.21 -8.33 2.20
CA LEU A 34 -19.25 -6.90 1.86
C LEU A 34 -18.28 -6.08 2.72
N SER A 35 -18.11 -6.44 4.00
CA SER A 35 -17.15 -5.80 4.90
C SER A 35 -15.72 -5.83 4.35
N TYR A 36 -15.32 -6.89 3.64
CA TYR A 36 -13.98 -7.05 3.07
C TYR A 36 -13.83 -6.26 1.77
N LEU A 37 -14.89 -6.16 0.96
CA LEU A 37 -14.90 -5.27 -0.20
C LEU A 37 -14.77 -3.80 0.23
N TYR A 38 -15.48 -3.39 1.30
CA TYR A 38 -15.31 -2.06 1.86
C TYR A 38 -13.95 -1.88 2.53
N ALA A 39 -13.37 -2.92 3.11
CA ALA A 39 -12.03 -2.86 3.67
C ALA A 39 -11.00 -2.57 2.58
N PHE A 40 -11.08 -3.23 1.42
CA PHE A 40 -10.24 -2.90 0.26
C PHE A 40 -10.32 -1.40 -0.08
N TRP A 41 -11.53 -0.85 -0.20
CA TRP A 41 -11.71 0.57 -0.51
C TRP A 41 -11.26 1.51 0.61
N ILE A 42 -11.44 1.13 1.88
CA ILE A 42 -10.90 1.90 3.01
C ILE A 42 -9.37 1.89 2.98
N GLY A 43 -8.75 0.75 2.67
CA GLY A 43 -7.31 0.66 2.46
C GLY A 43 -6.85 1.58 1.33
N THR A 44 -7.59 1.61 0.22
CA THR A 44 -7.33 2.54 -0.90
C THR A 44 -7.45 4.00 -0.49
N LEU A 45 -8.48 4.35 0.31
CA LEU A 45 -8.66 5.71 0.82
C LEU A 45 -7.56 6.09 1.80
N ILE A 46 -7.16 5.19 2.70
CA ILE A 46 -6.02 5.38 3.59
C ILE A 46 -4.75 5.62 2.76
N GLY A 47 -4.48 4.78 1.75
CA GLY A 47 -3.37 4.95 0.81
C GLY A 47 -3.31 6.32 0.13
N SER A 48 -4.47 6.76 -0.35
CA SER A 48 -4.59 8.07 -0.98
C SER A 48 -4.20 9.23 -0.07
N THR A 49 -4.30 9.07 1.26
CA THR A 49 -3.91 10.15 2.18
C THR A 49 -2.44 10.50 2.04
N TRP A 50 -1.52 9.52 2.00
CA TRP A 50 -0.10 9.82 1.83
C TRP A 50 0.27 10.01 0.36
N GLU A 51 -0.26 9.21 -0.56
CA GLU A 51 0.09 9.32 -1.99
C GLU A 51 -0.18 10.72 -2.53
N PHE A 52 -1.33 11.32 -2.17
CA PHE A 52 -1.65 12.69 -2.55
C PHE A 52 -0.96 13.72 -1.68
N THR A 53 -0.75 13.48 -0.39
CA THR A 53 0.05 14.40 0.45
C THR A 53 1.45 14.56 -0.12
N PHE A 54 2.11 13.47 -0.50
CA PHE A 54 3.44 13.48 -1.09
C PHE A 54 3.46 14.18 -2.46
N LEU A 55 2.41 14.00 -3.26
CA LEU A 55 2.23 14.75 -4.51
C LEU A 55 2.12 16.26 -4.24
N PHE A 56 1.35 16.67 -3.23
CA PHE A 56 1.15 18.09 -2.89
C PHE A 56 2.36 18.74 -2.24
N LEU A 57 3.20 17.98 -1.53
CA LEU A 57 4.50 18.44 -1.05
C LEU A 57 5.47 18.74 -2.19
N GLY A 58 5.20 18.20 -3.39
CA GLY A 58 5.90 18.55 -4.62
C GLY A 58 7.25 17.83 -4.77
N PRO A 59 8.00 18.16 -5.84
CA PRO A 59 9.23 17.47 -6.21
C PRO A 59 10.37 17.61 -5.19
N GLU A 60 10.30 18.65 -4.35
CA GLU A 60 11.21 18.86 -3.21
C GLU A 60 11.10 17.77 -2.14
N PHE A 61 9.99 17.02 -2.14
CA PHE A 61 9.79 15.88 -1.25
C PHE A 61 9.79 14.54 -2.00
N LEU A 62 9.01 14.45 -3.08
CA LEU A 62 8.86 13.24 -3.88
C LEU A 62 8.83 13.59 -5.37
N HIS A 63 9.78 13.05 -6.12
CA HIS A 63 9.81 13.16 -7.58
C HIS A 63 10.03 11.80 -8.24
N GLY A 64 9.64 11.70 -9.52
CA GLY A 64 9.87 10.50 -10.31
C GLY A 64 11.36 10.32 -10.63
N ALA A 65 11.90 9.13 -10.42
CA ALA A 65 13.22 8.76 -10.95
C ALA A 65 13.16 8.64 -12.48
N VAL A 66 11.97 8.32 -13.00
CA VAL A 66 11.65 8.30 -14.44
C VAL A 66 10.29 8.95 -14.65
N GLU A 67 10.24 9.97 -15.50
CA GLU A 67 8.98 10.60 -15.90
C GLU A 67 8.15 9.63 -16.75
N TRP A 68 6.88 9.45 -16.36
CA TRP A 68 5.93 8.70 -17.17
C TRP A 68 5.22 9.63 -18.17
N PRO A 69 4.99 9.18 -19.41
CA PRO A 69 4.48 10.04 -20.46
C PRO A 69 3.00 10.38 -20.22
N TRP A 70 2.49 11.35 -20.98
CA TRP A 70 1.05 11.70 -21.00
C TRP A 70 0.49 12.15 -19.63
N GLY A 71 1.36 12.64 -18.74
CA GLY A 71 0.96 13.07 -17.40
C GLY A 71 0.63 11.92 -16.45
N LEU A 72 0.97 10.67 -16.81
CA LEU A 72 0.72 9.51 -15.95
C LEU A 72 1.53 9.53 -14.66
N ASP A 73 2.61 10.32 -14.59
CA ASP A 73 3.45 10.53 -13.40
C ASP A 73 2.73 11.27 -12.26
N GLY A 74 1.68 12.03 -12.59
CA GLY A 74 0.92 12.82 -11.62
C GLY A 74 -0.20 12.03 -10.92
N TRP A 75 -1.40 12.60 -10.92
CA TRP A 75 -2.59 12.02 -10.31
C TRP A 75 -2.87 10.56 -10.70
N PRO A 76 -2.73 10.13 -11.97
CA PRO A 76 -3.01 8.74 -12.35
C PRO A 76 -2.17 7.73 -11.57
N ARG A 77 -0.84 7.94 -11.45
CA ARG A 77 0.03 7.08 -10.65
C ARG A 77 -0.40 7.05 -9.19
N LYS A 78 -0.78 8.20 -8.61
CA LYS A 78 -1.23 8.28 -7.20
C LYS A 78 -2.49 7.49 -6.94
N VAL A 79 -3.44 7.51 -7.88
CA VAL A 79 -4.65 6.66 -7.80
C VAL A 79 -4.27 5.18 -7.90
N SER A 80 -3.39 4.82 -8.83
CA SER A 80 -2.91 3.44 -8.99
C SER A 80 -2.23 2.91 -7.73
N HIS A 81 -1.28 3.67 -7.17
CA HIS A 81 -0.60 3.32 -5.93
C HIS A 81 -1.56 3.23 -4.74
N SER A 82 -2.55 4.13 -4.65
CA SER A 82 -3.58 4.02 -3.60
C SER A 82 -4.33 2.69 -3.69
N ILE A 83 -4.65 2.22 -4.90
CA ILE A 83 -5.29 0.91 -5.10
C ILE A 83 -4.37 -0.23 -4.68
N TRP A 84 -3.07 -0.12 -4.96
CA TRP A 84 -2.06 -1.05 -4.48
C TRP A 84 -2.02 -1.12 -2.95
N ASP A 85 -2.07 0.02 -2.26
CA ASP A 85 -2.11 0.07 -0.80
C ASP A 85 -3.32 -0.69 -0.25
N GLY A 86 -4.50 -0.49 -0.86
CA GLY A 86 -5.71 -1.25 -0.53
C GLY A 86 -5.53 -2.76 -0.68
N ALA A 87 -4.90 -3.20 -1.77
CA ALA A 87 -4.59 -4.62 -1.99
C ALA A 87 -3.56 -5.16 -0.99
N ILE A 88 -2.54 -4.38 -0.65
CA ILE A 88 -1.50 -4.73 0.32
C ILE A 88 -2.10 -4.91 1.72
N PHE A 89 -2.99 -4.02 2.16
CA PHE A 89 -3.70 -4.19 3.43
C PHE A 89 -4.55 -5.45 3.45
N MET A 90 -5.29 -5.70 2.39
CA MET A 90 -6.11 -6.91 2.28
C MET A 90 -5.28 -8.19 2.24
N PHE A 91 -4.06 -8.15 1.70
CA PHE A 91 -3.14 -9.28 1.82
C PHE A 91 -2.73 -9.51 3.28
N GLY A 92 -2.55 -8.46 4.07
CA GLY A 92 -2.35 -8.58 5.53
C GLY A 92 -3.53 -9.27 6.23
N VAL A 93 -4.76 -8.96 5.83
CA VAL A 93 -5.97 -9.66 6.30
C VAL A 93 -5.93 -11.14 5.90
N TYR A 94 -5.56 -11.44 4.66
CA TYR A 94 -5.38 -12.82 4.18
C TYR A 94 -4.32 -13.59 5.01
N LEU A 95 -3.21 -12.96 5.35
CA LEU A 95 -2.17 -13.58 6.19
C LEU A 95 -2.68 -13.93 7.59
N CYS A 96 -3.57 -13.10 8.17
CA CYS A 96 -4.21 -13.42 9.44
C CYS A 96 -5.05 -14.70 9.32
N HIS A 97 -5.92 -14.79 8.31
CA HIS A 97 -6.70 -16.00 8.02
C HIS A 97 -5.83 -17.23 7.72
N ARG A 98 -4.63 -17.02 7.19
CA ARG A 98 -3.72 -18.11 6.83
C ARG A 98 -2.95 -18.68 8.02
N TRP A 99 -2.73 -17.89 9.07
CA TRP A 99 -1.82 -18.23 10.18
C TRP A 99 -2.48 -18.25 11.55
N LEU A 100 -3.67 -17.68 11.70
CA LEU A 100 -4.44 -17.71 12.94
C LEU A 100 -5.68 -18.56 12.77
N ASP A 101 -6.05 -19.27 13.83
CA ASP A 101 -7.27 -20.05 13.94
C ASP A 101 -8.34 -19.29 14.74
N GLY A 102 -9.61 -19.60 14.49
CA GLY A 102 -10.77 -19.09 15.24
C GLY A 102 -11.49 -17.93 14.56
N ASP A 103 -12.38 -17.28 15.32
CA ASP A 103 -13.20 -16.16 14.83
C ASP A 103 -12.36 -14.88 14.80
N LEU A 104 -11.74 -14.61 13.66
CA LEU A 104 -10.90 -13.43 13.46
C LEU A 104 -11.72 -12.15 13.31
N PHE A 105 -11.11 -11.02 13.68
CA PHE A 105 -11.61 -9.66 13.50
C PHE A 105 -12.94 -9.35 14.23
N GLN A 106 -13.31 -10.13 15.24
CA GLN A 106 -14.49 -9.88 16.08
C GLN A 106 -14.24 -8.80 17.15
N GLY A 107 -12.97 -8.54 17.45
CA GLY A 107 -12.52 -7.56 18.42
C GLY A 107 -11.03 -7.27 18.25
N PHE A 108 -10.50 -6.39 19.09
CA PHE A 108 -9.08 -6.10 19.06
C PHE A 108 -8.27 -7.31 19.53
N ASP A 109 -7.39 -7.80 18.67
CA ASP A 109 -6.46 -8.88 18.94
C ASP A 109 -5.03 -8.46 18.55
N ARG A 110 -4.08 -8.73 19.46
CA ARG A 110 -2.68 -8.32 19.28
C ARG A 110 -1.94 -9.16 18.24
N LYS A 111 -2.35 -10.40 18.01
CA LYS A 111 -1.76 -11.29 17.00
C LYS A 111 -2.18 -10.84 15.59
N GLU A 112 -3.46 -10.50 15.40
CA GLU A 112 -3.96 -9.94 14.14
C GLU A 112 -3.20 -8.66 13.79
N LEU A 113 -3.16 -7.69 14.72
CA LEU A 113 -2.42 -6.45 14.51
C LEU A 113 -0.91 -6.71 14.31
N GLY A 114 -0.34 -7.68 15.03
CA GLY A 114 1.06 -8.07 14.90
C GLY A 114 1.40 -8.59 13.50
N ILE A 115 0.56 -9.46 12.93
CA ILE A 115 0.72 -9.97 11.56
C ILE A 115 0.61 -8.82 10.56
N MET A 116 -0.42 -7.98 10.69
CA MET A 116 -0.65 -6.87 9.76
C MET A 116 0.48 -5.83 9.81
N SER A 117 0.98 -5.52 11.01
CA SER A 117 2.12 -4.59 11.19
C SER A 117 3.42 -5.20 10.68
N GLY A 118 3.68 -6.47 10.96
CA GLY A 118 4.84 -7.18 10.43
C GLY A 118 4.84 -7.26 8.91
N TRP A 119 3.67 -7.50 8.32
CA TRP A 119 3.47 -7.44 6.87
C TRP A 119 3.69 -6.03 6.31
N GLY A 120 3.14 -5.00 6.95
CA GLY A 120 3.34 -3.60 6.54
C GLY A 120 4.80 -3.19 6.53
N ILE A 121 5.56 -3.52 7.57
CA ILE A 121 7.01 -3.26 7.64
C ILE A 121 7.75 -4.02 6.54
N PHE A 122 7.43 -5.29 6.33
CA PHE A 122 8.06 -6.08 5.25
C PHE A 122 7.78 -5.48 3.86
N GLN A 123 6.53 -5.10 3.59
CA GLN A 123 6.14 -4.50 2.32
C GLN A 123 6.82 -3.17 2.09
N GLU A 124 6.88 -2.30 3.10
CA GLU A 124 7.60 -1.04 2.99
C GLU A 124 9.07 -1.25 2.64
N LEU A 125 9.74 -2.15 3.35
CA LEU A 125 11.15 -2.44 3.07
C LEU A 125 11.36 -2.98 1.65
N LEU A 126 10.42 -3.80 1.17
CA LEU A 126 10.45 -4.38 -0.17
C LEU A 126 10.16 -3.34 -1.25
N VAL A 127 9.18 -2.47 -1.04
CA VAL A 127 8.79 -1.39 -1.96
C VAL A 127 9.93 -0.39 -2.11
N GLU A 128 10.51 0.05 -1.00
CA GLU A 128 11.71 0.90 -1.00
C GLU A 128 12.89 0.21 -1.72
N TYR A 129 13.13 -1.08 -1.44
CA TYR A 129 14.23 -1.81 -2.07
C TYR A 129 14.09 -1.91 -3.60
N LEU A 130 12.88 -2.21 -4.06
CA LEU A 130 12.59 -2.44 -5.47
C LEU A 130 12.46 -1.14 -6.26
N PHE A 131 11.80 -0.12 -5.71
CA PHE A 131 11.32 1.03 -6.49
C PHE A 131 11.98 2.37 -6.14
N ASN A 132 12.49 2.57 -4.92
CA ASN A 132 13.19 3.82 -4.57
C ASN A 132 14.48 3.95 -5.40
N GLY A 133 14.62 5.07 -6.11
CA GLY A 133 15.68 5.33 -7.10
C GLY A 133 15.48 4.65 -8.45
N ARG A 134 14.39 3.89 -8.68
CA ARG A 134 14.02 3.32 -10.00
C ARG A 134 12.74 3.91 -10.57
N VAL A 135 11.76 4.19 -9.71
CA VAL A 135 10.46 4.74 -10.08
C VAL A 135 10.25 6.11 -9.46
N TRP A 136 10.56 6.25 -8.17
CA TRP A 136 10.48 7.51 -7.44
C TRP A 136 11.68 7.67 -6.51
N ILE A 137 11.89 8.89 -6.03
CA ILE A 137 12.93 9.23 -5.05
C ILE A 137 12.27 10.10 -3.97
N TYR A 138 12.48 9.73 -2.71
CA TYR A 138 12.16 10.57 -1.56
C TYR A 138 13.38 11.39 -1.19
N GLU A 139 13.22 12.72 -1.13
CA GLU A 139 14.33 13.61 -0.84
C GLU A 139 14.76 13.55 0.64
N PRO A 140 16.07 13.43 0.93
CA PRO A 140 16.61 13.54 2.28
C PRO A 140 16.49 14.97 2.83
N LEU A 141 15.45 15.21 3.61
CA LEU A 141 15.21 16.52 4.24
C LEU A 141 15.51 16.46 5.74
N SER A 142 15.70 17.61 6.38
CA SER A 142 15.94 17.67 7.84
C SER A 142 14.82 17.03 8.67
N TRP A 143 13.59 17.04 8.15
CA TRP A 143 12.40 16.43 8.73
C TRP A 143 12.02 15.10 8.07
N ASN A 144 12.72 14.71 7.01
CA ASN A 144 12.63 13.40 6.34
C ASN A 144 14.03 12.76 6.20
N PRO A 145 14.78 12.57 7.30
CA PRO A 145 16.15 12.09 7.22
C PRO A 145 16.19 10.64 6.72
N VAL A 146 17.30 10.26 6.10
CA VAL A 146 17.62 8.87 5.79
C VAL A 146 17.86 8.13 7.11
N ILE A 147 17.05 7.12 7.39
CA ILE A 147 17.13 6.29 8.60
C ILE A 147 17.76 4.92 8.35
N ILE A 148 17.68 4.43 7.10
CA ILE A 148 18.40 3.23 6.66
C ILE A 148 19.24 3.62 5.44
N PRO A 149 20.57 3.48 5.48
CA PRO A 149 21.40 3.75 4.32
C PRO A 149 21.11 2.76 3.19
N THR A 150 21.56 3.07 1.98
CA THR A 150 21.45 2.17 0.83
C THR A 150 22.00 0.78 1.16
N VAL A 151 21.24 -0.26 0.80
CA VAL A 151 21.64 -1.65 1.00
C VAL A 151 22.18 -2.25 -0.30
N PRO A 152 22.98 -3.34 -0.25
CA PRO A 152 23.46 -3.99 -1.47
C PRO A 152 22.29 -4.36 -2.41
N GLY A 153 22.37 -3.93 -3.67
CA GLY A 153 21.32 -4.14 -4.66
C GLY A 153 20.27 -3.03 -4.77
N SER A 154 20.33 -1.99 -3.91
CA SER A 154 19.54 -0.76 -4.08
C SER A 154 19.82 -0.10 -5.44
N ALA A 155 18.87 0.71 -5.90
CA ALA A 155 19.02 1.45 -7.15
C ALA A 155 20.18 2.45 -7.08
N PRO A 156 20.89 2.73 -8.20
CA PRO A 156 21.99 3.69 -8.20
C PRO A 156 21.61 5.11 -7.74
N LEU A 157 20.34 5.49 -7.95
CA LEU A 157 19.81 6.80 -7.57
C LEU A 157 19.10 6.78 -6.20
N SER A 158 19.09 5.65 -5.48
CA SER A 158 18.42 5.59 -4.19
C SER A 158 19.22 6.38 -3.16
N PRO A 159 18.60 7.35 -2.44
CA PRO A 159 19.27 8.07 -1.35
C PRO A 159 19.32 7.24 -0.04
N GLY A 160 18.74 6.04 -0.01
CA GLY A 160 18.41 5.33 1.21
C GLY A 160 16.95 5.55 1.62
N TYR A 161 16.57 4.95 2.74
CA TYR A 161 15.17 4.85 3.17
C TYR A 161 14.90 5.98 4.15
N THR A 162 13.90 6.79 3.86
CA THR A 162 13.64 8.04 4.58
C THR A 162 12.57 7.86 5.66
N LEU A 163 12.59 8.71 6.68
CA LEU A 163 11.76 8.57 7.87
C LEU A 163 10.24 8.55 7.58
N ILE A 164 9.75 9.41 6.70
CA ILE A 164 8.29 9.64 6.55
C ILE A 164 7.57 8.48 5.88
N PRO A 165 8.03 7.94 4.73
CA PRO A 165 7.45 6.72 4.17
C PRO A 165 7.41 5.60 5.22
N GLN A 166 8.50 5.41 5.94
CA GLN A 166 8.61 4.38 6.98
C GLN A 166 7.59 4.59 8.11
N ALA A 167 7.42 5.83 8.57
CA ALA A 167 6.44 6.15 9.60
C ALA A 167 4.99 5.91 9.14
N VAL A 168 4.68 6.22 7.87
CA VAL A 168 3.37 5.93 7.27
C VAL A 168 3.07 4.45 7.35
N TRP A 169 4.02 3.60 6.95
CA TRP A 169 3.83 2.14 6.97
C TRP A 169 3.77 1.50 8.36
N VAL A 170 4.26 2.19 9.40
CA VAL A 170 4.06 1.78 10.80
C VAL A 170 2.66 2.15 11.30
N ILE A 171 2.16 3.33 10.92
CA ILE A 171 0.88 3.86 11.43
C ILE A 171 -0.31 3.30 10.66
N ALA A 172 -0.20 3.18 9.33
CA ALA A 172 -1.31 2.86 8.45
C ALA A 172 -1.95 1.49 8.73
N PRO A 173 -1.20 0.41 9.04
CA PRO A 173 -1.80 -0.87 9.45
C PRO A 173 -2.66 -0.76 10.70
N VAL A 174 -2.30 0.08 11.67
CA VAL A 174 -3.09 0.30 12.90
C VAL A 174 -4.40 1.00 12.58
N VAL A 175 -4.35 2.03 11.75
CA VAL A 175 -5.54 2.77 11.29
C VAL A 175 -6.46 1.83 10.51
N PHE A 176 -5.90 1.12 9.52
CA PHE A 176 -6.63 0.17 8.71
C PHE A 176 -7.29 -0.92 9.56
N TYR A 177 -6.54 -1.54 10.48
CA TYR A 177 -7.06 -2.58 11.38
C TYR A 177 -8.25 -2.08 12.20
N THR A 178 -8.14 -0.88 12.76
CA THR A 178 -9.23 -0.27 13.55
C THR A 178 -10.47 -0.03 12.69
N CYS A 179 -10.31 0.51 11.47
CA CYS A 179 -11.40 0.68 10.53
C CYS A 179 -12.01 -0.67 10.10
N PHE A 180 -11.18 -1.69 9.92
CA PHE A 180 -11.62 -3.01 9.50
C PHE A 180 -12.48 -3.70 10.55
N LEU A 181 -12.08 -3.64 11.83
CA LEU A 181 -12.91 -4.11 12.95
C LEU A 181 -14.27 -3.41 12.98
N TRP A 182 -14.30 -2.11 12.69
CA TRP A 182 -15.57 -1.37 12.60
C TRP A 182 -16.42 -1.85 11.42
N LEU A 183 -15.82 -2.10 10.25
CA LEU A 183 -16.52 -2.60 9.07
C LEU A 183 -17.14 -3.99 9.29
N VAL A 184 -16.38 -4.92 9.87
CA VAL A 184 -16.87 -6.29 10.18
C VAL A 184 -18.07 -6.24 11.12
N LYS A 185 -18.04 -5.35 12.12
CA LYS A 185 -19.18 -5.14 13.03
C LYS A 185 -20.38 -4.45 12.38
N ARG A 186 -20.13 -3.50 11.47
CA ARG A 186 -21.18 -2.69 10.82
C ARG A 186 -21.90 -3.44 9.71
N PHE A 187 -21.18 -4.31 9.02
CA PHE A 187 -21.66 -5.15 7.93
C PHE A 187 -21.31 -6.61 8.26
N PRO A 188 -21.95 -7.17 9.31
CA PRO A 188 -21.80 -8.59 9.58
C PRO A 188 -22.32 -9.35 8.36
N ASP A 189 -21.76 -10.53 8.12
CA ASP A 189 -22.22 -11.43 7.07
C ASP A 189 -23.69 -11.72 7.35
N SER A 190 -24.57 -11.02 6.62
CA SER A 190 -25.98 -11.32 6.64
C SER A 190 -26.07 -12.73 6.07
N GLU A 191 -26.41 -13.71 6.92
CA GLU A 191 -26.75 -15.07 6.49
C GLU A 191 -27.62 -14.96 5.23
N LYS A 192 -27.06 -15.39 4.10
CA LYS A 192 -27.76 -15.53 2.83
C LYS A 192 -27.66 -16.99 2.42
#